data_AF-A0A7R9FTU7-F1
#
_entry.id   AF-A0A7R9FTU7-F1
#
_cell.length_a   1.000
_cell.length_b   1.000
_cell.length_c   1.000
_cell.angle_alpha   90.00
_cell.angle_beta   90.00
_cell.angle_gamma   90.00
#
_symmetry.space_group_name_H-M   'P 1'
#
loop_
_entity.id
_entity.type
_entity.pdbx_description
1 polymer ?
#
loop_
_entity_poly.entity_id
_entity_poly.type
_entity_poly.pdbx_seq_one_letter_code
_entity_poly.pdbx_strand_id
1 'polypeptide(L)'
;MCGVVGVVSKQPVNQLLYDALLLLQHRGQDAAGIVTEQNGETLYFDLDGKVHSEVIPGHLHSPCLFEYVYLARPDSSIDGVSVYEARLKMGNYLAKQIERVIDPKDIDVVMPIPDSSRPAAMQVALALGIDYRE
;
A
#
# COMPACT_ATOMS: atom_id res chain seq x y z
N MET A 1 10.74 0.52 -0.55
CA MET A 1 11.50 1.51 0.24
C MET A 1 12.59 0.76 0.98
N CYS A 2 13.84 1.22 0.94
CA CYS A 2 14.98 0.48 1.50
C CYS A 2 15.59 1.33 2.63
N GLY A 3 15.18 1.09 3.87
CA GLY A 3 15.84 1.62 5.07
C GLY A 3 16.56 0.51 5.80
N VAL A 4 17.60 0.85 6.57
CA VAL A 4 18.39 -0.10 7.35
C VAL A 4 18.31 0.29 8.82
N VAL A 5 17.95 -0.65 9.69
CA VAL A 5 18.06 -0.52 11.15
C VAL A 5 19.27 -1.31 11.63
N GLY A 6 20.11 -0.68 12.45
CA GLY A 6 21.14 -1.34 13.22
C GLY A 6 21.05 -0.95 14.69
N VAL A 7 21.11 -1.94 15.59
CA VAL A 7 21.13 -1.73 17.04
C VAL A 7 22.28 -2.54 17.64
N VAL A 8 23.09 -1.89 18.49
CA VAL A 8 24.16 -2.54 19.26
C VAL A 8 23.85 -2.39 20.74
N SER A 9 23.78 -3.51 21.47
CA SER A 9 23.47 -3.52 22.91
C SER A 9 24.10 -4.72 23.61
N LYS A 10 24.25 -4.61 24.94
CA LYS A 10 24.60 -5.73 25.83
C LYS A 10 23.35 -6.48 26.35
N GLN A 11 22.16 -6.09 25.90
CA GLN A 11 20.85 -6.65 26.25
C GLN A 11 20.12 -7.14 24.99
N PRO A 12 19.08 -7.99 25.10
CA PRO A 12 18.29 -8.44 23.94
C PRO A 12 17.67 -7.27 23.16
N VAL A 13 17.83 -7.28 21.82
CA VAL A 13 17.41 -6.18 20.92
C VAL A 13 16.30 -6.57 19.96
N ASN A 14 15.77 -7.78 20.06
CA ASN A 14 14.77 -8.32 19.14
C ASN A 14 13.49 -7.47 19.07
N GLN A 15 12.96 -7.05 20.22
CA GLN A 15 11.74 -6.23 20.26
C GLN A 15 11.99 -4.85 19.65
N LEU A 16 13.14 -4.24 19.97
CA LEU A 16 13.51 -2.93 19.45
C LEU A 16 13.74 -2.93 17.93
N LEU A 17 14.36 -3.99 17.39
CA LEU A 17 14.50 -4.18 15.95
C LEU A 17 13.14 -4.41 15.28
N TYR A 18 12.27 -5.20 15.90
CA TYR A 18 10.92 -5.45 15.39
C TYR A 18 10.10 -4.15 15.33
N ASP A 19 10.08 -3.38 16.41
CA ASP A 19 9.37 -2.11 16.48
C ASP A 19 9.96 -1.09 15.47
N ALA A 20 11.28 -1.01 15.36
CA ALA A 20 11.94 -0.10 14.41
C ALA A 20 11.69 -0.47 12.94
N LEU A 21 11.61 -1.77 12.62
CA LEU A 21 11.25 -2.23 11.28
C LEU A 21 9.78 -1.92 10.97
N LEU A 22 8.88 -2.05 11.96
CA LEU A 22 7.48 -1.64 11.84
C LEU A 22 7.37 -0.14 11.56
N LEU A 23 8.12 0.68 12.29
CA LEU A 23 8.16 2.14 12.08
C LEU A 23 8.74 2.52 10.71
N LEU A 24 9.77 1.81 10.25
CA LEU A 24 10.32 1.99 8.89
C LEU A 24 9.34 1.61 7.79
N GLN A 25 8.36 0.75 8.08
CA GLN A 25 7.26 0.45 7.17
C GLN A 25 6.20 1.56 7.16
N HIS A 26 6.09 2.36 8.22
CA HIS A 26 5.18 3.50 8.31
C HIS A 26 5.82 4.78 7.76
N ARG A 27 5.64 5.03 6.45
CA ARG A 27 5.86 6.37 5.90
C ARG A 27 4.97 7.38 6.62
N GLY A 28 5.57 8.28 7.38
CA GLY A 28 5.04 9.61 7.65
C GLY A 28 4.07 9.80 8.82
N GLN A 29 3.79 8.79 9.65
CA GLN A 29 2.90 9.00 10.81
C GLN A 29 3.62 9.46 12.10
N ASP A 30 4.94 9.29 12.22
CA ASP A 30 5.67 9.58 13.46
C ASP A 30 6.76 10.68 13.32
N ALA A 31 6.72 11.50 12.27
CA ALA A 31 7.51 12.73 12.24
C ALA A 31 6.85 13.78 13.15
N ALA A 32 7.58 14.36 14.09
CA ALA A 32 7.08 15.44 14.95
C ALA A 32 6.56 16.60 14.08
N GLY A 33 5.23 16.79 14.10
CA GLY A 33 4.49 17.65 13.19
C GLY A 33 3.87 16.83 12.05
N ILE A 34 2.56 16.61 12.11
CA ILE A 34 1.81 15.99 11.00
C ILE A 34 1.81 16.99 9.85
N VAL A 35 2.60 16.71 8.82
CA VAL A 35 2.54 17.39 7.52
C VAL A 35 1.85 16.43 6.56
N THR A 36 0.59 16.70 6.25
CA THR A 36 -0.10 16.08 5.13
C THR A 36 0.12 16.96 3.90
N GLU A 37 0.74 16.40 2.86
CA GLU A 37 0.83 17.05 1.54
C GLU A 37 -0.22 16.42 0.63
N GLN A 38 -1.16 17.23 0.15
CA GLN A 38 -2.10 16.84 -0.89
C GLN A 38 -2.18 17.98 -1.91
N ASN A 39 -1.76 17.72 -3.15
CA ASN A 39 -1.81 18.69 -4.26
C ASN A 39 -1.04 20.01 -3.99
N GLY A 40 0.06 19.94 -3.25
CA GLY A 40 0.86 21.10 -2.86
C GLY A 40 0.33 21.86 -1.64
N GLU A 41 -0.78 21.44 -1.02
CA GLU A 41 -1.25 21.98 0.26
C GLU A 41 -0.51 21.30 1.42
N THR A 42 0.12 22.11 2.26
CA THR A 42 0.80 21.69 3.49
C THR A 42 -0.01 22.14 4.70
N LEU A 43 -0.39 21.19 5.55
CA LEU A 43 -1.00 21.48 6.86
C LEU A 43 0.06 21.42 7.96
N TYR A 44 0.02 22.38 8.88
CA TYR A 44 0.87 22.44 10.07
C TYR A 44 0.00 22.68 11.31
N PHE A 45 0.25 21.88 12.36
CA PHE A 45 -0.40 22.03 13.66
C PHE A 45 0.62 22.60 14.65
N ASP A 46 0.37 23.79 15.19
CA ASP A 46 1.22 24.33 16.25
C ASP A 46 0.92 23.69 17.61
N LEU A 47 1.73 24.03 18.62
CA LEU A 47 1.63 23.47 19.97
C LEU A 47 0.34 23.87 20.69
N ASP A 48 -0.35 24.92 20.21
CA ASP A 48 -1.65 25.36 20.73
C ASP A 48 -2.83 24.68 20.00
N GLY A 49 -2.52 23.78 19.05
CA GLY A 49 -3.50 23.04 18.26
C GLY A 49 -4.13 23.83 17.12
N LYS A 50 -3.58 25.01 16.78
CA LYS A 50 -4.06 25.81 15.65
C LYS A 50 -3.51 25.25 14.35
N VAL A 51 -4.39 25.13 13.36
CA VAL A 51 -4.07 24.67 12.01
C VAL A 51 -3.61 25.84 11.15
N HIS A 52 -2.49 25.66 10.47
CA HIS A 52 -1.97 26.54 9.44
C HIS A 52 -1.98 25.77 8.11
N SER A 53 -2.39 26.42 7.02
CA SER A 53 -2.39 25.85 5.67
C SER A 53 -1.64 26.78 4.72
N GLU A 54 -0.74 26.21 3.92
CA GLU A 54 -0.05 26.91 2.84
C GLU A 54 -0.07 26.06 1.57
N VAL A 55 -0.38 26.68 0.44
CA VAL A 55 -0.44 26.01 -0.88
C VAL A 55 0.77 26.44 -1.70
N ILE A 56 1.56 25.46 -2.14
CA ILE A 56 2.65 25.67 -3.09
C ILE A 56 2.10 25.46 -4.51
N PRO A 57 1.89 26.53 -5.30
CA PRO A 57 1.33 26.41 -6.64
C PRO A 57 2.29 25.66 -7.59
N GLY A 58 1.73 25.02 -8.61
CA GLY A 58 2.50 24.45 -9.73
C GLY A 58 2.92 22.98 -9.59
N HIS A 59 2.36 22.22 -8.64
CA HIS A 59 2.62 20.78 -8.54
C HIS A 59 1.65 19.97 -9.41
N LEU A 60 2.20 19.04 -10.21
CA LEU A 60 1.43 18.03 -10.92
C LEU A 60 1.05 16.92 -9.95
N HIS A 61 -0.24 16.65 -9.80
CA HIS A 61 -0.70 15.55 -8.97
C HIS A 61 -0.27 14.20 -9.55
N SER A 62 0.65 13.52 -8.86
CA SER A 62 1.25 12.26 -9.28
C SER A 62 1.24 11.27 -8.11
N PRO A 63 0.07 10.67 -7.78
CA PRO A 63 -0.04 9.80 -6.63
C PRO A 63 0.87 8.59 -6.76
N CYS A 64 1.44 8.14 -5.63
CA CYS A 64 2.36 7.02 -5.64
C CYS A 64 1.60 5.71 -5.91
N LEU A 65 1.83 5.10 -7.09
CA LEU A 65 1.19 3.84 -7.46
C LEU A 65 1.41 2.72 -6.43
N PHE A 66 2.56 2.70 -5.76
CA PHE A 66 2.90 1.70 -4.74
C PHE A 66 1.97 1.73 -3.52
N GLU A 67 1.33 2.86 -3.23
CA GLU A 67 0.30 2.94 -2.19
C GLU A 67 -0.88 2.02 -2.52
N TYR A 68 -1.37 2.07 -3.75
CA TYR A 68 -2.47 1.23 -4.21
C TYR A 68 -2.05 -0.24 -4.35
N VAL A 69 -0.84 -0.51 -4.82
CA VAL A 69 -0.36 -1.88 -5.08
C VAL A 69 -0.09 -2.64 -3.77
N TYR A 70 0.54 -2.01 -2.79
CA TYR A 70 1.07 -2.76 -1.64
C TYR A 70 1.06 -2.02 -0.31
N LEU A 71 1.44 -0.73 -0.28
CA LEU A 71 1.74 -0.05 0.99
C LEU A 71 0.48 0.31 1.78
N ALA A 72 -0.55 0.84 1.12
CA ALA A 72 -1.75 1.29 1.81
C ALA A 72 -2.59 0.09 2.28
N ARG A 73 -3.30 0.26 3.38
CA ARG A 73 -4.28 -0.74 3.82
C ARG A 73 -5.45 -0.80 2.82
N PRO A 74 -6.04 -1.98 2.60
CA PRO A 74 -7.14 -2.12 1.64
C PRO A 74 -8.38 -1.29 2.00
N ASP A 75 -8.62 -1.02 3.29
CA ASP A 75 -9.71 -0.17 3.79
C ASP A 75 -9.45 1.34 3.67
N SER A 76 -8.31 1.74 3.10
CA SER A 76 -7.97 3.14 2.87
C SER A 76 -8.56 3.66 1.55
N SER A 77 -8.83 4.97 1.54
CA SER A 77 -9.12 5.74 0.32
C SER A 77 -8.06 6.81 0.16
N ILE A 78 -7.41 6.83 -1.00
CA ILE A 78 -6.36 7.80 -1.34
C ILE A 78 -6.85 8.57 -2.56
N ASP A 79 -6.90 9.90 -2.47
CA ASP A 79 -7.39 10.77 -3.55
C ASP A 79 -8.77 10.36 -4.12
N GLY A 80 -9.66 9.88 -3.23
CA GLY A 80 -11.01 9.42 -3.60
C GLY A 80 -11.06 8.03 -4.23
N VAL A 81 -9.92 7.33 -4.35
CA VAL A 81 -9.83 5.98 -4.88
C VAL A 81 -9.69 4.98 -3.73
N SER A 82 -10.64 4.05 -3.64
CA SER A 82 -10.56 2.90 -2.72
C SER A 82 -9.40 1.99 -3.13
N VAL A 83 -8.50 1.71 -2.18
CA VAL A 83 -7.36 0.82 -2.38
C VAL A 83 -7.84 -0.60 -2.67
N TYR A 84 -8.86 -1.09 -1.97
CA TYR A 84 -9.46 -2.40 -2.21
C TYR A 84 -9.99 -2.53 -3.66
N GLU A 85 -10.78 -1.55 -4.11
CA GLU A 85 -11.33 -1.55 -5.48
C GLU A 85 -10.22 -1.45 -6.54
N ALA A 86 -9.17 -0.68 -6.28
CA ALA A 86 -8.00 -0.62 -7.17
C ALA A 86 -7.36 -2.01 -7.31
N ARG A 87 -7.18 -2.75 -6.20
CA ARG A 87 -6.61 -4.11 -6.22
C ARG A 87 -7.51 -5.14 -6.92
N LEU A 88 -8.83 -5.06 -6.76
CA LEU A 88 -9.77 -5.87 -7.55
C LEU A 88 -9.62 -5.58 -9.05
N LYS A 89 -9.56 -4.30 -9.45
CA LYS A 89 -9.34 -3.92 -10.86
C LYS A 89 -8.01 -4.44 -11.39
N MET A 90 -6.94 -4.43 -10.60
CA MET A 90 -5.66 -5.05 -10.96
C MET A 90 -5.82 -6.55 -11.21
N GLY A 91 -6.58 -7.26 -10.38
CA GLY A 91 -6.90 -8.68 -10.60
C GLY A 91 -7.64 -8.94 -11.91
N ASN A 92 -8.66 -8.13 -12.23
CA ASN A 92 -9.36 -8.21 -13.52
C ASN A 92 -8.43 -7.95 -14.71
N TYR A 93 -7.52 -6.98 -14.59
CA TYR A 93 -6.53 -6.70 -15.64
C TYR A 93 -5.55 -7.86 -15.82
N LEU A 94 -5.09 -8.45 -14.71
CA LEU A 94 -4.18 -9.60 -14.70
C LEU A 94 -4.83 -10.84 -15.32
N ALA A 95 -6.10 -11.12 -15.02
CA ALA A 95 -6.85 -12.21 -15.65
C ALA A 95 -6.82 -12.09 -17.19
N LYS A 96 -7.08 -10.90 -17.73
CA LYS A 96 -6.98 -10.63 -19.18
C LYS A 96 -5.58 -10.79 -19.75
N GLN A 97 -4.53 -10.61 -18.94
CA GLN A 97 -3.16 -10.86 -19.38
C GLN A 97 -2.83 -12.36 -19.36
N ILE A 98 -3.32 -13.09 -18.37
CA ILE A 98 -3.15 -14.55 -18.25
C ILE A 98 -3.77 -15.25 -19.47
N GLU A 99 -5.01 -14.92 -19.84
CA GLU A 99 -5.70 -15.50 -21.01
C GLU A 99 -4.94 -15.31 -22.35
N ARG A 100 -4.02 -14.34 -22.43
CA ARG A 100 -3.23 -14.10 -23.64
C ARG A 100 -2.04 -15.05 -23.79
N VAL A 101 -1.62 -15.68 -22.69
CA VAL A 101 -0.36 -16.45 -22.64
C VAL A 101 -0.56 -17.90 -22.22
N ILE A 102 -1.69 -18.23 -21.61
CA ILE A 102 -2.06 -19.59 -21.17
C ILE A 102 -3.58 -19.78 -21.30
N ASP A 103 -4.02 -20.96 -21.73
CA ASP A 103 -5.45 -21.31 -21.68
C ASP A 103 -5.83 -21.50 -20.21
N PRO A 104 -6.86 -20.80 -19.68
CA PRO A 104 -7.30 -20.96 -18.30
C PRO A 104 -7.61 -22.41 -17.90
N LYS A 105 -7.92 -23.29 -18.86
CA LYS A 105 -8.12 -24.74 -18.62
C LYS A 105 -6.86 -25.48 -18.20
N ASP A 106 -5.69 -24.93 -18.48
CA ASP A 106 -4.39 -25.49 -18.09
C ASP A 106 -3.97 -25.03 -16.68
N ILE A 107 -4.81 -24.28 -15.97
CA ILE A 107 -4.55 -23.79 -14.61
C ILE A 107 -5.45 -24.50 -13.62
N ASP A 108 -4.84 -25.23 -12.68
CA ASP A 108 -5.58 -26.00 -11.67
C ASP A 108 -6.19 -25.11 -10.56
N VAL A 109 -5.46 -24.09 -10.12
CA VAL A 109 -5.82 -23.28 -8.95
C VAL A 109 -5.16 -21.91 -8.97
N VAL A 110 -5.84 -20.90 -8.43
CA VAL A 110 -5.28 -19.58 -8.11
C VAL A 110 -5.06 -19.50 -6.60
N MET A 111 -3.81 -19.23 -6.19
CA MET A 111 -3.41 -19.13 -4.79
C MET A 111 -2.65 -17.82 -4.54
N PRO A 112 -3.08 -16.96 -3.59
CA PRO A 112 -2.39 -15.72 -3.28
C PRO A 112 -1.15 -15.95 -2.43
N ILE A 113 -0.19 -15.03 -2.55
CA ILE A 113 0.82 -14.85 -1.50
C ILE A 113 0.25 -13.87 -0.47
N PRO A 114 0.05 -14.28 0.78
CA PRO A 114 -0.61 -13.44 1.77
C PRO A 114 0.22 -12.19 2.13
N ASP A 115 -0.40 -11.07 2.52
CA ASP A 115 -1.85 -10.82 2.59
C ASP A 115 -2.35 -9.86 1.51
N SER A 116 -1.49 -8.95 1.03
CA SER A 116 -1.88 -7.87 0.12
C SER A 116 -2.39 -8.34 -1.25
N SER A 117 -2.03 -9.56 -1.68
CA SER A 117 -2.45 -10.10 -2.99
C SER A 117 -3.81 -10.78 -2.97
N ARG A 118 -4.39 -11.07 -1.80
CA ARG A 118 -5.69 -11.78 -1.67
C ARG A 118 -6.80 -11.16 -2.54
N PRO A 119 -7.05 -9.83 -2.52
CA PRO A 119 -8.14 -9.26 -3.33
C PRO A 119 -7.89 -9.45 -4.83
N ALA A 120 -6.66 -9.24 -5.28
CA ALA A 120 -6.29 -9.38 -6.69
C ALA A 120 -6.40 -10.83 -7.16
N ALA A 121 -5.88 -11.78 -6.36
CA ALA A 121 -5.92 -13.21 -6.66
C ALA A 121 -7.36 -13.76 -6.66
N MET A 122 -8.16 -13.37 -5.68
CA MET A 122 -9.59 -13.72 -5.64
C MET A 122 -10.29 -13.23 -6.91
N GLN A 123 -9.99 -12.00 -7.35
CA GLN A 123 -10.59 -11.45 -8.54
C GLN A 123 -10.09 -12.11 -9.84
N VAL A 124 -8.82 -12.55 -9.89
CA VAL A 124 -8.30 -13.37 -11.00
C VAL A 124 -9.05 -14.70 -11.09
N ALA A 125 -9.18 -15.40 -9.96
CA ALA A 125 -9.89 -16.68 -9.89
C ALA A 125 -11.34 -16.55 -10.38
N LEU A 126 -12.05 -15.52 -9.89
CA LEU A 126 -13.42 -15.21 -10.29
C LEU A 126 -13.53 -14.91 -11.79
N ALA A 127 -12.61 -14.09 -12.33
CA ALA A 127 -12.64 -13.68 -13.73
C ALA A 127 -12.33 -14.83 -14.70
N LEU A 128 -11.44 -15.75 -14.31
CA LEU A 128 -11.05 -16.90 -15.13
C LEU A 128 -11.93 -18.14 -14.91
N GLY A 129 -12.79 -18.14 -13.88
CA GLY A 129 -13.60 -19.29 -13.51
C GLY A 129 -12.77 -20.45 -12.95
N ILE A 130 -11.67 -20.15 -12.26
CA ILE A 130 -10.75 -21.12 -11.66
C ILE A 130 -10.96 -21.14 -10.14
N ASP A 131 -10.74 -22.30 -9.51
CA ASP A 131 -10.78 -22.43 -8.05
C ASP A 131 -9.77 -21.49 -7.35
N TYR A 132 -10.22 -20.79 -6.32
CA TYR A 132 -9.37 -20.02 -5.40
C TYR A 132 -9.08 -20.85 -4.14
N ARG A 133 -7.81 -20.87 -3.69
CA ARG A 133 -7.38 -21.52 -2.45
C ARG A 133 -6.41 -20.62 -1.68
N GLU A 134 -6.45 -20.68 -0.36
CA GLU A 134 -5.53 -19.98 0.56
C GLU A 134 -5.12 -20.88 1.73
#